data_AF-A0A959F3U3-F1
#
_entry.id   AF-A0A959F3U3-F1
#
_cell.length_a   1.000
_cell.length_b   1.000
_cell.length_c   1.000
_cell.angle_alpha   90.00
_cell.angle_beta   90.00
_cell.angle_gamma   90.00
#
_symmetry.space_group_name_H-M   'P 1'
#
loop_
_entity.id
_entity.type
_entity.pdbx_description
1 polymer ?
#
loop_
_entity_poly.entity_id
_entity_poly.type
_entity_poly.pdbx_seq_one_letter_code
_entity_poly.pdbx_strand_id
1 'polypeptide(L)'
;SVNNDLHLSVRFSPQQIAEQRSAVSAEDSLAYLARQRRNMQMSNYGFREVKILDGNIGYLNLTGFYPVTEESGRTAEAAMNLLSNADALIIDLRENGGGDPAMIQLISSYLFDSEPVHLNTFYYRPQD
;
A
#
# COMPACT_ATOMS: atom_id res chain seq x y z
N SER A 1 20.17 23.89 -5.30
CA SER A 1 20.32 22.67 -6.11
C SER A 1 20.24 23.07 -7.58
N VAL A 2 20.87 22.33 -8.51
CA VAL A 2 20.69 22.58 -9.96
C VAL A 2 19.35 22.02 -10.47
N ASN A 3 18.83 20.93 -9.88
CA ASN A 3 17.57 20.31 -10.30
C ASN A 3 16.35 20.72 -9.45
N ASN A 4 16.56 21.36 -8.28
CA ASN A 4 15.53 21.67 -7.28
C ASN A 4 14.66 20.48 -6.83
N ASP A 5 15.15 19.25 -6.98
CA ASP A 5 14.52 18.03 -6.50
C ASP A 5 15.18 17.57 -5.20
N LEU A 6 14.36 17.40 -4.15
CA LEU A 6 14.80 16.98 -2.82
C LEU A 6 14.96 15.45 -2.69
N HIS A 7 14.55 14.68 -3.69
CA HIS A 7 14.66 13.21 -3.69
C HIS A 7 16.02 12.71 -4.18
N LEU A 8 16.75 13.51 -4.97
CA LEU A 8 18.09 13.14 -5.44
C LEU A 8 19.16 13.59 -4.42
N SER A 9 19.87 12.63 -3.82
CA SER A 9 21.01 12.90 -2.94
C SER A 9 22.14 11.90 -3.12
N VAL A 10 23.38 12.33 -2.87
CA VAL A 10 24.56 11.46 -2.81
C VAL A 10 24.99 11.35 -1.35
N ARG A 11 25.18 10.12 -0.86
CA ARG A 11 25.58 9.84 0.52
C ARG A 11 26.74 8.86 0.55
N PHE A 12 27.71 9.09 1.43
CA PHE A 12 28.79 8.14 1.69
C PHE A 12 28.36 7.14 2.77
N SER A 13 28.25 5.85 2.43
CA SER A 13 27.73 4.79 3.33
C SER A 13 28.43 3.43 3.08
N PRO A 14 29.71 3.28 3.45
CA PRO A 14 30.50 2.08 3.12
C PRO A 14 30.00 0.79 3.79
N GLN A 15 29.44 0.86 5.01
CA GLN A 15 28.90 -0.34 5.68
C GLN A 15 27.70 -0.92 4.93
N GLN A 16 26.74 -0.06 4.55
CA GLN A 16 25.53 -0.47 3.84
C GLN A 16 25.84 -1.12 2.47
N ILE A 17 26.86 -0.62 1.76
CA ILE A 17 27.31 -1.22 0.50
C ILE A 17 27.94 -2.60 0.72
N ALA A 18 28.70 -2.78 1.81
CA ALA A 18 29.26 -4.09 2.16
C ALA A 18 28.15 -5.11 2.50
N GLU A 19 27.13 -4.68 3.26
CA GLU A 19 25.95 -5.50 3.57
C GLU A 19 25.16 -5.90 2.32
N GLN A 20 24.88 -4.95 1.42
CA GLN A 20 24.19 -5.25 0.15
C GLN A 20 24.95 -6.21 -0.76
N ARG A 21 26.29 -6.20 -0.69
CA ARG A 21 27.16 -7.10 -1.44
C ARG A 21 27.30 -8.48 -0.82
N SER A 22 26.96 -8.64 0.46
CA SER A 22 26.91 -9.97 1.06
C SER A 22 25.76 -10.75 0.40
N ALA A 23 26.10 -11.84 -0.28
CA ALA A 23 25.13 -12.60 -1.06
C ALA A 23 24.06 -13.19 -0.11
N VAL A 24 22.82 -12.74 -0.26
CA VAL A 24 21.68 -13.38 0.40
C VAL A 24 21.46 -14.72 -0.29
N SER A 25 21.47 -15.83 0.46
CA SER A 25 21.21 -17.14 -0.13
C SER A 25 19.77 -17.21 -0.66
N ALA A 26 19.51 -18.14 -1.58
CA ALA A 26 18.15 -18.38 -2.06
C ALA A 26 17.22 -18.82 -0.91
N GLU A 27 17.74 -19.58 0.06
CA GLU A 27 17.01 -20.02 1.24
C GLU A 27 16.61 -18.84 2.14
N ASP A 28 17.56 -17.93 2.42
CA ASP A 28 17.28 -16.71 3.19
C ASP A 28 16.24 -15.83 2.50
N SER A 29 16.32 -15.75 1.16
CA SER A 29 15.35 -15.01 0.34
C SER A 29 13.94 -15.61 0.45
N LEU A 30 13.80 -16.93 0.38
CA LEU A 30 12.52 -17.62 0.53
C LEU A 30 11.94 -17.47 1.94
N ALA A 31 12.78 -17.62 2.98
CA ALA A 31 12.38 -17.42 4.37
C ALA A 31 11.91 -15.97 4.62
N TYR A 32 12.61 -14.99 4.03
CA TYR A 32 12.22 -13.59 4.06
C TYR A 32 10.84 -13.37 3.41
N LEU A 33 10.61 -13.88 2.20
CA LEU A 33 9.33 -13.75 1.50
C LEU A 33 8.18 -14.42 2.28
N ALA A 34 8.42 -15.59 2.87
CA ALA A 34 7.43 -16.27 3.70
C ALA A 34 7.06 -15.45 4.95
N ARG A 35 8.05 -14.85 5.61
CA ARG A 35 7.83 -13.95 6.75
C ARG A 35 7.07 -12.70 6.33
N GLN A 36 7.43 -12.10 5.20
CA GLN A 36 6.72 -10.94 4.66
C GLN A 36 5.24 -11.27 4.45
N ARG A 37 4.93 -12.35 3.71
CA ARG A 37 3.53 -12.79 3.49
C ARG A 37 2.76 -12.99 4.79
N ARG A 38 3.35 -13.68 5.78
CA ARG A 38 2.73 -13.89 7.10
C ARG A 38 2.43 -12.56 7.80
N ASN A 39 3.35 -11.60 7.74
CA ASN A 39 3.15 -10.28 8.34
C ASN A 39 2.01 -9.52 7.62
N MET A 40 1.93 -9.59 6.29
CA MET A 40 0.81 -8.99 5.53
C MET A 40 -0.52 -9.57 5.99
N GLN A 41 -0.62 -10.90 6.08
CA GLN A 41 -1.81 -11.60 6.56
C GLN A 41 -2.19 -11.21 7.99
N MET A 42 -1.23 -11.20 8.93
CA MET A 42 -1.48 -10.81 10.32
C MET A 42 -1.97 -9.37 10.47
N SER A 43 -1.59 -8.48 9.56
CA SER A 43 -2.03 -7.09 9.51
C SER A 43 -3.34 -6.87 8.72
N ASN A 44 -3.98 -7.94 8.23
CA ASN A 44 -5.09 -7.88 7.27
C ASN A 44 -4.77 -6.97 6.08
N TYR A 45 -3.54 -7.06 5.55
CA TYR A 45 -3.10 -6.28 4.39
C TYR A 45 -3.23 -4.75 4.58
N GLY A 46 -3.10 -4.28 5.83
CA GLY A 46 -3.24 -2.88 6.21
C GLY A 46 -4.66 -2.47 6.63
N PHE A 47 -5.68 -3.30 6.43
CA PHE A 47 -7.06 -3.03 6.86
C PHE A 47 -7.22 -3.28 8.37
N ARG A 48 -6.79 -2.31 9.17
CA ARG A 48 -6.68 -2.46 10.63
C ARG A 48 -8.03 -2.44 11.35
N GLU A 49 -8.97 -1.63 10.87
CA GLU A 49 -10.30 -1.47 11.43
C GLU A 49 -11.28 -1.01 10.35
N VAL A 50 -12.48 -1.60 10.33
CA VAL A 50 -13.60 -1.21 9.49
C VAL A 50 -14.87 -1.24 10.33
N LYS A 51 -15.61 -0.13 10.41
CA LYS A 51 -16.83 -0.04 11.23
C LYS A 51 -17.76 1.07 10.77
N ILE A 52 -19.01 1.01 11.21
CA ILE A 52 -19.98 2.10 11.11
C ILE A 52 -20.02 2.83 12.47
N LEU A 53 -19.77 4.13 12.46
CA LEU A 53 -19.87 5.02 13.60
C LEU A 53 -21.32 5.55 13.75
N ASP A 54 -21.59 6.19 14.89
CA ASP A 54 -22.85 6.92 15.11
C ASP A 54 -23.12 7.92 13.97
N GLY A 55 -24.38 8.02 13.57
CA GLY A 55 -24.78 8.83 12.41
C GLY A 55 -24.48 8.19 11.04
N ASN A 56 -24.27 6.87 11.00
CA ASN A 56 -24.04 6.10 9.78
C ASN A 56 -22.79 6.53 8.99
N ILE A 57 -21.73 6.90 9.72
CA ILE A 57 -20.44 7.28 9.13
C ILE A 57 -19.55 6.04 9.08
N GLY A 58 -19.18 5.62 7.88
CA GLY A 58 -18.22 4.55 7.67
C GLY A 58 -16.81 5.01 8.06
N TYR A 59 -16.09 4.16 8.78
CA TYR A 59 -14.72 4.41 9.22
C TYR A 59 -13.82 3.28 8.76
N LEU A 60 -12.77 3.64 8.02
CA LEU A 60 -11.71 2.75 7.57
C LEU A 60 -10.37 3.24 8.12
N ASN A 61 -9.73 2.44 8.98
CA ASN A 61 -8.33 2.62 9.35
C ASN A 61 -7.46 1.75 8.45
N LEU A 62 -6.73 2.39 7.54
CA LEU A 62 -5.85 1.74 6.59
C LEU A 62 -4.40 2.12 6.90
N THR A 63 -3.59 1.17 7.38
CA THR A 63 -2.21 1.40 7.84
C THR A 63 -1.15 1.15 6.76
N GLY A 64 -1.55 0.67 5.58
CA GLY A 64 -0.66 0.55 4.43
C GLY A 64 -1.38 0.10 3.18
N PHE A 65 -0.83 0.42 2.02
CA PHE A 65 -1.31 -0.04 0.72
C PHE A 65 -0.54 -1.29 0.31
N TYR A 66 -1.01 -2.48 0.68
CA TYR A 66 -0.28 -3.72 0.36
C TYR A 66 -0.50 -4.12 -1.11
N PRO A 67 0.42 -4.88 -1.74
CA PRO A 67 0.24 -5.34 -3.12
C PRO A 67 -1.05 -6.12 -3.32
N VAL A 68 -1.75 -5.87 -4.42
CA VAL A 68 -3.01 -6.56 -4.75
C VAL A 68 -2.73 -7.99 -5.19
N THR A 69 -3.01 -8.91 -4.29
CA THR A 69 -3.11 -10.37 -4.48
C THR A 69 -4.57 -10.80 -4.31
N GLU A 70 -4.90 -12.05 -4.66
CA GLU A 70 -6.26 -12.61 -4.45
C GLU A 70 -6.75 -12.42 -3.00
N GLU A 71 -5.90 -12.68 -2.01
CA GLU A 71 -6.26 -12.56 -0.59
C GLU A 71 -6.50 -11.10 -0.19
N SER A 72 -5.54 -10.21 -0.48
CA SER A 72 -5.65 -8.79 -0.13
C SER A 72 -6.76 -8.06 -0.89
N GLY A 73 -7.05 -8.46 -2.14
CA GLY A 73 -8.16 -7.93 -2.93
C GLY A 73 -9.50 -8.31 -2.31
N ARG A 74 -9.65 -9.56 -1.86
CA ARG A 74 -10.84 -9.98 -1.10
C ARG A 74 -10.99 -9.26 0.23
N THR A 75 -9.88 -8.96 0.93
CA THR A 75 -9.92 -8.14 2.15
C THR A 75 -10.41 -6.72 1.85
N ALA A 76 -9.91 -6.10 0.80
CA ALA A 76 -10.36 -4.78 0.36
C ALA A 76 -11.85 -4.80 -0.03
N GLU A 77 -12.27 -5.78 -0.82
CA GLU A 77 -13.67 -5.97 -1.23
C GLU A 77 -14.59 -6.12 -0.01
N ALA A 78 -14.22 -6.96 0.96
CA ALA A 78 -15.01 -7.16 2.17
C ALA A 78 -15.15 -5.86 3.00
N ALA A 79 -14.06 -5.09 3.13
CA ALA A 79 -14.07 -3.81 3.83
C ALA A 79 -14.98 -2.79 3.13
N MET A 80 -14.84 -2.64 1.82
CA MET A 80 -15.62 -1.67 1.05
C MET A 80 -17.11 -2.07 0.96
N ASN A 81 -17.42 -3.36 0.88
CA ASN A 81 -18.80 -3.86 0.92
C ASN A 81 -19.48 -3.57 2.26
N LEU A 82 -18.76 -3.69 3.38
CA LEU A 82 -19.29 -3.32 4.70
C LEU A 82 -19.66 -1.83 4.76
N LEU A 83 -18.85 -0.98 4.14
CA LEU A 83 -19.01 0.47 4.13
C LEU A 83 -20.01 0.99 3.08
N SER A 84 -20.53 0.13 2.21
CA SER A 84 -21.31 0.50 1.01
C SER A 84 -22.59 1.31 1.26
N ASN A 85 -23.18 1.20 2.46
CA ASN A 85 -24.42 1.89 2.83
C ASN A 85 -24.19 3.06 3.81
N ALA A 86 -22.93 3.44 4.06
CA ALA A 86 -22.61 4.58 4.90
C ALA A 86 -22.96 5.90 4.18
N ASP A 87 -23.47 6.89 4.93
CA ASP A 87 -23.81 8.20 4.39
C ASP A 87 -22.57 9.08 4.18
N ALA A 88 -21.48 8.80 4.91
CA ALA A 88 -20.20 9.46 4.78
C ALA A 88 -19.06 8.50 5.12
N LEU A 89 -17.85 8.78 4.64
CA LEU A 89 -16.65 7.97 4.91
C LEU A 89 -15.54 8.79 5.55
N ILE A 90 -14.91 8.21 6.56
CA ILE A 90 -13.63 8.64 7.12
C ILE A 90 -12.61 7.56 6.78
N ILE A 91 -11.60 7.94 5.98
CA ILE A 91 -10.44 7.09 5.70
C ILE A 91 -9.27 7.62 6.54
N ASP A 92 -8.94 6.92 7.60
CA ASP A 92 -7.84 7.25 8.50
C ASP A 92 -6.52 6.67 7.97
N LEU A 93 -5.62 7.59 7.57
CA LEU A 93 -4.29 7.29 7.06
C LEU A 93 -3.18 7.81 7.97
N ARG A 94 -3.49 8.19 9.22
CA ARG A 94 -2.51 8.82 10.13
C ARG A 94 -1.29 7.94 10.42
N GLU A 95 -1.47 6.62 10.40
CA GLU A 95 -0.41 5.63 10.58
C GLU A 95 -0.06 4.91 9.27
N ASN A 96 -0.48 5.44 8.11
CA ASN A 96 -0.24 4.84 6.81
C ASN A 96 1.11 5.30 6.24
N GLY A 97 2.02 4.34 6.04
CA GLY A 97 3.35 4.59 5.47
C GLY A 97 3.43 4.59 3.94
N GLY A 98 2.30 4.48 3.24
CA GLY A 98 2.24 4.32 1.79
C GLY A 98 2.17 2.84 1.36
N GLY A 99 2.66 2.55 0.15
CA GLY A 99 2.72 1.19 -0.38
C GLY A 99 2.49 1.12 -1.90
N ASP A 100 1.74 0.13 -2.33
CA ASP A 100 1.53 -0.26 -3.71
C ASP A 100 0.38 0.53 -4.38
N PRO A 101 0.62 1.17 -5.54
CA PRO A 101 -0.39 1.96 -6.24
C PRO A 101 -1.57 1.13 -6.76
N ALA A 102 -1.44 -0.20 -6.93
CA ALA A 102 -2.56 -1.04 -7.35
C ALA A 102 -3.66 -1.10 -6.27
N MET A 103 -3.30 -1.07 -4.99
CA MET A 103 -4.31 -1.02 -3.90
C MET A 103 -4.97 0.35 -3.84
N ILE A 104 -4.22 1.42 -4.13
CA ILE A 104 -4.79 2.77 -4.28
C ILE A 104 -5.83 2.76 -5.40
N GLN A 105 -5.51 2.17 -6.55
CA GLN A 105 -6.45 2.04 -7.67
C GLN A 105 -7.70 1.25 -7.29
N LEU A 106 -7.54 0.10 -6.62
CA LEU A 106 -8.66 -0.75 -6.19
C LEU A 106 -9.58 -0.02 -5.20
N ILE A 107 -9.04 0.63 -4.17
CA ILE A 107 -9.89 1.38 -3.22
C ILE A 107 -10.58 2.56 -3.91
N SER A 108 -9.85 3.26 -4.78
CA SER A 108 -10.40 4.39 -5.55
C SER A 108 -11.57 3.98 -6.44
N SER A 109 -11.57 2.77 -7.00
CA SER A 109 -12.68 2.31 -7.86
C SER A 109 -14.02 2.14 -7.14
N TYR A 110 -14.03 2.09 -5.80
CA TYR A 110 -15.26 2.12 -5.00
C TYR A 110 -15.77 3.54 -4.72
N LEU A 111 -14.96 4.56 -5.01
CA LEU A 111 -15.24 5.97 -4.71
C LEU A 111 -15.55 6.80 -5.96
N PHE A 112 -15.34 6.23 -7.14
CA PHE A 112 -15.67 6.81 -8.43
C PHE A 112 -16.82 6.04 -9.09
N ASP A 113 -17.50 6.69 -10.03
CA ASP A 113 -18.52 6.06 -10.86
C ASP A 113 -17.94 4.98 -11.78
N SER A 114 -18.81 4.28 -12.53
CA SER A 114 -18.41 3.21 -13.45
C SER A 114 -17.50 3.67 -14.59
N GLU A 115 -17.48 4.97 -14.88
CA GLU A 115 -16.62 5.53 -15.92
C GLU A 115 -15.16 5.58 -15.45
N PRO A 116 -14.20 5.00 -16.21
CA PRO A 116 -12.80 5.00 -15.82
C PRO A 116 -12.23 6.41 -15.62
N VAL A 117 -11.66 6.65 -14.44
CA VAL A 117 -10.96 7.90 -14.10
C VAL A 117 -9.45 7.68 -14.20
N HIS A 118 -8.75 8.59 -14.88
CA HIS A 118 -7.30 8.60 -14.89
C HIS A 118 -6.76 9.06 -13.52
N LEU A 119 -6.14 8.15 -12.77
CA LEU A 119 -5.58 8.46 -11.44
C LEU A 119 -4.17 9.05 -11.53
N ASN A 120 -3.26 8.35 -12.20
CA ASN A 120 -1.86 8.74 -12.33
C ASN A 120 -1.16 8.01 -13.49
N THR A 121 0.00 8.54 -13.89
CA THR A 121 0.95 7.89 -14.79
C THR A 121 2.30 7.80 -14.11
N PHE A 122 2.90 6.61 -14.15
CA PHE A 122 4.30 6.42 -13.76
C PHE A 122 5.19 6.48 -14.99
N TYR A 123 6.18 7.36 -14.97
CA TYR A 123 7.24 7.42 -15.96
C TYR A 123 8.50 6.79 -15.35
N TYR A 124 9.03 5.75 -16.00
CA TYR A 124 10.16 4.98 -15.50
C TYR A 124 11.35 5.10 -16.47
N ARG A 125 12.22 6.07 -16.16
CA ARG A 125 13.35 6.50 -17.00
C ARG A 125 14.31 5.39 -17.47
N PRO A 126 14.60 4.31 -16.72
CA PRO A 126 15.51 3.25 -17.17
C PRO A 126 15.02 2.42 -18.37
N GLN A 127 13.73 2.52 -18.74
CA GLN A 127 13.12 1.78 -19.85
C GLN A 127 12.99 2.63 -21.12
N ASP A 128 13.40 3.90 -21.06
CA ASP A 128 13.51 4.80 -22.21
C ASP A 128 14.69 4.47 -23.14
#